data_AF-A0A2U1JJS9-F1
#
_entry.id   AF-A0A2U1JJS9-F1
#
_cell.length_a   1.000
_cell.length_b   1.000
_cell.length_c   1.000
_cell.angle_alpha   90.00
_cell.angle_beta   90.00
_cell.angle_gamma   90.00
#
_symmetry.space_group_name_H-M   'P 1'
#
loop_
_entity.id
_entity.type
_entity.pdbx_description
1 polymer ?
#
loop_
_entity_poly.entity_id
_entity_poly.type
_entity_poly.pdbx_seq_one_letter_code
_entity_poly.pdbx_strand_id
1 'polypeptide(L)'
;MKQSEKLDIILKALYGSRFDGRYYSIGAILENLNIEFDPFIELRMLAKRLEDDGLIKTIFSRNDASATLTSIGIDYCEGNSYTYIGKSLITNNYHMNITNSPNANIVSKSSNVTIKITNYGEIKRTIENLRNSISNHEEIDLDKKQEMLECVDEIETNIDAGKKPKYSFTALSHMAGSLSEVGLFVIELGKLIFDK
;
A
#
# COMPACT_ATOMS: atom_id res chain seq x y z
N MET A 1 11.91 -18.88 -22.28
CA MET A 1 11.02 -18.03 -21.47
C MET A 1 11.86 -16.97 -20.76
N LYS A 2 11.41 -15.71 -20.70
CA LYS A 2 12.16 -14.65 -20.00
C LYS A 2 12.08 -14.85 -18.49
N GLN A 3 13.13 -14.46 -17.78
CA GLN A 3 13.17 -14.57 -16.31
C GLN A 3 12.01 -13.79 -15.64
N SER A 4 11.62 -12.65 -16.19
CA SER A 4 10.48 -11.85 -15.72
C SER A 4 9.14 -12.57 -15.84
N GLU A 5 8.94 -13.38 -16.88
CA GLU A 5 7.74 -14.20 -17.06
C GLU A 5 7.66 -15.30 -15.99
N LYS A 6 8.80 -15.93 -15.66
CA LYS A 6 8.88 -16.95 -14.60
C LYS A 6 8.51 -16.37 -13.23
N LEU A 7 9.01 -15.17 -12.91
CA LEU A 7 8.69 -14.47 -11.65
C LEU A 7 7.19 -14.21 -11.50
N ASP A 8 6.55 -13.72 -12.56
CA ASP A 8 5.10 -13.48 -12.55
C ASP A 8 4.27 -14.73 -12.36
N ILE A 9 4.68 -15.83 -12.98
CA ILE A 9 3.97 -17.09 -12.85
C ILE A 9 4.06 -17.60 -11.41
N ILE A 10 5.25 -17.52 -10.80
CA ILE A 10 5.43 -17.90 -9.40
C ILE A 10 4.51 -17.07 -8.51
N LEU A 11 4.48 -15.75 -8.70
CA LEU A 11 3.61 -14.86 -7.92
C LEU A 11 2.12 -15.16 -8.10
N LYS A 12 1.66 -15.38 -9.34
CA LYS A 12 0.27 -15.74 -9.64
C LYS A 12 -0.12 -17.08 -9.03
N ALA A 13 0.77 -18.07 -9.06
CA ALA A 13 0.54 -19.37 -8.44
C ALA A 13 0.41 -19.24 -6.91
N LEU A 14 1.31 -18.48 -6.27
CA LEU A 14 1.24 -18.21 -4.83
C LEU A 14 -0.02 -17.41 -4.45
N TYR A 15 -0.48 -16.51 -5.32
CA TYR A 15 -1.69 -15.71 -5.10
C TYR A 15 -2.96 -16.55 -5.04
N GLY A 16 -3.02 -17.65 -5.78
CA GLY A 16 -4.10 -18.64 -5.69
C GLY A 16 -4.28 -19.20 -4.27
N SER A 17 -3.18 -19.28 -3.52
CA SER A 17 -3.12 -19.87 -2.18
C SER A 17 -2.93 -18.83 -1.06
N ARG A 18 -3.18 -17.54 -1.34
CA ARG A 18 -2.80 -16.41 -0.45
C ARG A 18 -3.43 -16.42 0.96
N PHE A 19 -4.50 -17.16 1.20
CA PHE A 19 -5.25 -17.12 2.47
C PHE A 19 -5.03 -18.32 3.39
N ASP A 20 -4.21 -19.30 3.00
CA ASP A 20 -4.00 -20.49 3.83
C ASP A 20 -2.80 -20.39 4.79
N GLY A 21 -1.98 -19.34 4.65
CA GLY A 21 -0.79 -19.09 5.48
C GLY A 21 0.32 -20.14 5.32
N ARG A 22 0.28 -20.97 4.28
CA ARG A 22 1.24 -22.04 4.04
C ARG A 22 2.36 -21.58 3.11
N TYR A 23 3.48 -22.30 3.21
CA TYR A 23 4.60 -22.17 2.28
C TYR A 23 4.44 -23.17 1.15
N TYR A 24 4.68 -22.71 -0.06
CA TYR A 24 4.57 -23.50 -1.28
C TYR A 24 5.92 -23.62 -1.96
N SER A 25 6.26 -24.84 -2.38
CA SER A 25 7.47 -25.11 -3.16
C SER A 25 7.43 -24.38 -4.50
N ILE A 26 8.41 -23.49 -4.74
CA ILE A 26 8.56 -22.81 -6.02
C ILE A 26 8.93 -23.82 -7.11
N GLY A 27 9.77 -24.81 -6.80
CA GLY A 27 10.13 -25.88 -7.74
C GLY A 27 8.89 -26.64 -8.20
N ALA A 28 8.06 -27.09 -7.27
CA ALA A 28 6.82 -27.81 -7.60
C ALA A 28 5.83 -26.94 -8.40
N ILE A 29 5.76 -25.64 -8.14
CA ILE A 29 4.93 -24.71 -8.94
C ILE A 29 5.39 -24.69 -10.39
N LEU A 30 6.70 -24.56 -10.64
CA LEU A 30 7.24 -24.50 -11.99
C LEU A 30 7.12 -25.85 -12.71
N GLU A 31 7.36 -26.96 -12.01
CA GLU A 31 7.17 -28.32 -12.54
C GLU A 31 5.71 -28.58 -12.93
N ASN A 32 4.75 -28.24 -12.07
CA ASN A 32 3.31 -28.42 -12.34
C ASN A 32 2.84 -27.61 -13.56
N LEU A 33 3.51 -26.50 -13.87
CA LEU A 33 3.22 -25.65 -15.02
C LEU A 33 4.06 -26.03 -16.25
N ASN A 34 4.82 -27.13 -16.20
CA ASN A 34 5.74 -27.59 -17.25
C ASN A 34 6.72 -26.50 -17.71
N ILE A 35 7.21 -25.68 -16.79
CA ILE A 35 8.20 -24.65 -17.08
C ILE A 35 9.58 -25.23 -16.83
N GLU A 36 10.46 -25.20 -17.82
CA GLU A 36 11.86 -25.59 -17.64
C GLU A 36 12.60 -24.59 -16.77
N PHE A 37 13.33 -25.07 -15.76
CA PHE A 37 14.21 -24.26 -14.92
C PHE A 37 15.40 -25.08 -14.40
N ASP A 38 16.47 -24.39 -14.02
CA ASP A 38 17.58 -25.02 -13.26
C ASP A 38 17.24 -25.08 -11.75
N PRO A 39 17.14 -26.28 -11.16
CA PRO A 39 16.69 -26.44 -9.77
C PRO A 39 17.72 -25.99 -8.72
N PHE A 40 18.98 -25.82 -9.10
CA PHE A 40 20.05 -25.48 -8.15
C PHE A 40 20.36 -23.99 -8.13
N ILE A 41 20.46 -23.37 -9.30
CA ILE A 41 20.92 -21.99 -9.46
C ILE A 41 19.73 -21.08 -9.79
N GLU A 42 18.97 -21.38 -10.84
CA GLU A 42 17.93 -20.48 -11.33
C GLU A 42 16.80 -20.34 -10.31
N LEU A 43 16.35 -21.45 -9.72
CA LEU A 43 15.31 -21.43 -8.69
C LEU A 43 15.68 -20.55 -7.50
N ARG A 44 16.93 -20.67 -7.01
CA ARG A 44 17.43 -19.83 -5.90
C ARG A 44 17.48 -18.36 -6.29
N MET A 45 17.94 -18.05 -7.50
CA MET A 45 17.99 -16.66 -7.99
C MET A 45 16.60 -16.05 -8.12
N LEU A 46 15.62 -16.80 -8.64
CA LEU A 46 14.23 -16.35 -8.76
C LEU A 46 13.61 -16.09 -7.39
N ALA A 47 13.74 -17.06 -6.48
CA ALA A 47 13.22 -16.95 -5.11
C ALA A 47 13.88 -15.78 -4.35
N LYS A 48 15.20 -15.64 -4.47
CA LYS A 48 15.94 -14.57 -3.80
C LYS A 48 15.55 -13.19 -4.31
N ARG A 49 15.37 -13.05 -5.62
CA ARG A 49 14.92 -11.79 -6.22
C ARG A 49 13.54 -11.37 -5.73
N LEU A 50 12.58 -12.30 -5.68
CA LEU A 50 11.23 -12.01 -5.17
C LEU A 50 11.24 -11.67 -3.67
N GLU A 51 12.12 -12.29 -2.90
CA GLU A 51 12.33 -11.98 -1.48
C GLU A 51 12.95 -10.60 -1.28
N ASP A 52 13.99 -10.25 -2.06
CA ASP A 52 14.67 -8.95 -2.00
C ASP A 52 13.73 -7.81 -2.44
N ASP A 53 12.83 -8.08 -3.38
CA ASP A 53 11.75 -7.16 -3.79
C ASP A 53 10.62 -7.07 -2.74
N GLY A 54 10.69 -7.85 -1.65
CA GLY A 54 9.74 -7.83 -0.54
C GLY A 54 8.38 -8.45 -0.86
N LEU A 55 8.22 -9.13 -2.00
CA LEU A 55 6.95 -9.68 -2.48
C LEU A 55 6.62 -11.03 -1.87
N ILE A 56 7.64 -11.80 -1.48
CA ILE A 56 7.47 -13.11 -0.84
C ILE A 56 8.36 -13.23 0.39
N LYS A 57 8.01 -14.16 1.28
CA LYS A 57 8.91 -14.71 2.29
C LYS A 57 9.33 -16.09 1.85
N THR A 58 10.63 -16.37 1.86
CA THR A 58 11.17 -17.65 1.42
C THR A 58 11.77 -18.45 2.58
N ILE A 59 11.75 -19.78 2.43
CA ILE A 59 12.50 -20.73 3.23
C ILE A 59 13.31 -21.56 2.24
N PHE A 60 14.63 -21.42 2.28
CA PHE A 60 15.52 -22.16 1.39
C PHE A 60 15.85 -23.52 2.00
N SER A 61 15.64 -24.57 1.21
CA SER A 61 16.12 -25.93 1.51
C SER A 61 17.33 -26.26 0.62
N ARG A 62 17.86 -27.49 0.72
CA ARG A 62 19.02 -27.91 -0.08
C ARG A 62 18.71 -27.91 -1.58
N ASN A 63 17.51 -28.36 -1.95
CA ASN A 63 17.12 -28.62 -3.34
C ASN A 63 15.90 -27.81 -3.82
N ASP A 64 15.36 -26.92 -2.98
CA ASP A 64 14.14 -26.18 -3.28
C ASP A 64 14.03 -24.90 -2.45
N ALA A 65 13.14 -24.00 -2.83
CA ALA A 65 12.77 -22.80 -2.08
C ALA A 65 11.25 -22.80 -1.91
N SER A 66 10.80 -22.84 -0.66
CA SER A 66 9.38 -22.70 -0.35
C SER A 66 9.07 -21.23 -0.06
N ALA A 67 7.94 -20.74 -0.55
CA ALA A 67 7.57 -19.33 -0.45
C ALA A 67 6.11 -19.13 -0.06
N THR A 68 5.85 -17.99 0.58
CA THR A 68 4.50 -17.46 0.79
C THR A 68 4.48 -15.97 0.46
N LEU A 69 3.32 -15.44 0.07
CA LEU A 69 3.21 -14.03 -0.28
C LEU A 69 3.28 -13.14 0.97
N THR A 70 3.89 -11.96 0.81
CA THR A 70 3.73 -10.86 1.76
C THR A 70 2.50 -10.04 1.39
N SER A 71 2.08 -9.13 2.28
CA SER A 71 1.06 -8.14 1.94
C SER A 71 1.44 -7.31 0.71
N ILE A 72 2.73 -6.98 0.55
CA ILE A 72 3.26 -6.25 -0.61
C ILE A 72 3.14 -7.11 -1.89
N GLY A 73 3.42 -8.41 -1.80
CA GLY A 73 3.26 -9.33 -2.92
C GLY A 73 1.81 -9.51 -3.37
N ILE A 74 0.86 -9.52 -2.41
CA ILE A 74 -0.58 -9.55 -2.69
C ILE A 74 -0.99 -8.27 -3.44
N ASP A 75 -0.63 -7.10 -2.91
CA ASP A 75 -0.89 -5.80 -3.55
C ASP A 75 -0.26 -5.74 -4.95
N TYR A 76 0.93 -6.30 -5.13
CA TYR A 76 1.59 -6.39 -6.42
C TYR A 76 0.80 -7.24 -7.41
N CYS A 77 0.33 -8.43 -7.01
CA CYS A 77 -0.46 -9.30 -7.88
C CYS A 77 -1.81 -8.68 -8.28
N GLU A 78 -2.37 -7.81 -7.44
CA GLU A 78 -3.63 -7.09 -7.71
C GLU A 78 -3.44 -5.85 -8.59
N GLY A 79 -2.24 -5.24 -8.61
CA GLY A 79 -1.99 -3.96 -9.28
C GLY A 79 -0.91 -3.92 -10.38
N ASN A 80 0.03 -4.88 -10.42
CA ASN A 80 1.25 -4.84 -11.26
C ASN A 80 1.69 -6.24 -11.75
N SER A 81 2.61 -6.30 -12.73
CA SER A 81 3.15 -7.56 -13.28
C SER A 81 4.56 -7.35 -13.89
N TYR A 82 5.48 -8.31 -13.70
CA TYR A 82 6.86 -8.33 -14.22
C TYR A 82 6.93 -8.47 -15.76
N THR A 83 5.91 -9.02 -16.41
CA THR A 83 5.78 -9.13 -17.87
C THR A 83 5.29 -7.84 -18.52
N TYR A 84 4.64 -6.98 -17.75
CA TYR A 84 4.10 -5.70 -18.19
C TYR A 84 4.67 -4.56 -17.36
N ILE A 85 6.01 -4.46 -17.31
CA ILE A 85 6.67 -3.25 -16.81
C ILE A 85 6.45 -2.15 -17.86
N GLY A 86 5.48 -1.26 -17.63
CA GLY A 86 5.40 0.01 -18.35
C GLY A 86 4.15 0.31 -19.18
N LYS A 87 3.09 -0.50 -19.13
CA LYS A 87 1.76 -0.03 -19.51
C LYS A 87 0.72 -0.45 -18.48
N SER A 88 0.43 0.49 -17.59
CA SER A 88 -0.88 0.57 -16.97
C SER A 88 -1.93 0.44 -18.08
N LEU A 89 -2.70 -0.65 -18.09
CA LEU A 89 -3.95 -0.72 -18.85
C LEU A 89 -5.08 0.05 -18.14
N ILE A 90 -4.69 1.02 -17.31
CA ILE A 90 -5.52 2.16 -17.01
C ILE A 90 -4.77 3.37 -17.52
N THR A 91 -5.36 4.03 -18.53
CA THR A 91 -5.09 5.41 -18.92
C THR A 91 -5.45 6.34 -17.76
N ASN A 92 -4.85 6.14 -16.59
CA ASN A 92 -4.90 7.10 -15.51
C ASN A 92 -3.82 8.11 -15.85
N ASN A 93 -4.26 9.23 -16.43
CA ASN A 93 -3.46 10.44 -16.52
C ASN A 93 -2.87 10.72 -15.13
N TYR A 94 -1.58 10.41 -14.93
CA TYR A 94 -0.92 10.68 -13.66
C TYR A 94 -0.71 12.18 -13.53
N HIS A 95 -1.36 12.75 -12.53
CA HIS A 95 -1.25 14.14 -12.11
C HIS A 95 -0.25 14.17 -10.95
N MET A 96 1.01 14.56 -11.19
CA MET A 96 1.97 14.75 -10.11
C MET A 96 1.79 16.15 -9.49
N ASN A 97 1.61 16.18 -8.18
CA ASN A 97 1.50 17.41 -7.39
C ASN A 97 2.82 17.63 -6.64
N ILE A 98 3.42 18.82 -6.78
CA ILE A 98 4.55 19.27 -5.97
C ILE A 98 4.08 20.48 -5.16
N THR A 99 4.23 20.45 -3.84
CA THR A 99 3.94 21.59 -2.95
C THR A 99 5.14 21.90 -2.05
N ASN A 100 5.48 23.19 -1.91
CA ASN A 100 6.53 23.79 -1.05
C ASN A 100 7.99 23.40 -1.30
N SER A 101 8.49 23.56 -2.53
CA SER A 101 9.94 23.51 -2.79
C SER A 101 10.43 24.84 -3.40
N PRO A 102 11.00 25.76 -2.60
CA PRO A 102 11.38 27.09 -3.07
C PRO A 102 12.54 27.12 -4.08
N ASN A 103 13.20 25.99 -4.35
CA ASN A 103 14.35 25.88 -5.25
C ASN A 103 14.23 24.76 -6.31
N ALA A 104 13.01 24.36 -6.70
CA ALA A 104 12.84 23.36 -7.76
C ALA A 104 13.15 24.00 -9.14
N ASN A 105 14.35 23.78 -9.65
CA ASN A 105 14.77 24.21 -10.97
C ASN A 105 14.11 23.30 -12.03
N ILE A 106 13.03 23.76 -12.66
CA ILE A 106 12.29 23.00 -13.67
C ILE A 106 13.08 23.04 -14.98
N VAL A 107 13.70 21.92 -15.35
CA VAL A 107 14.32 21.76 -16.67
C VAL A 107 13.20 21.79 -17.72
N SER A 108 13.13 22.92 -18.44
CA SER A 108 12.23 23.21 -19.54
C SER A 108 12.41 22.21 -20.69
N LYS A 109 11.65 21.10 -20.64
CA LYS A 109 11.27 20.22 -21.78
C LYS A 109 10.23 19.14 -21.45
N SER A 110 9.55 19.23 -20.31
CA SER A 110 8.50 18.27 -19.93
C SER A 110 7.12 18.82 -20.31
N SER A 111 6.48 18.23 -21.31
CA SER A 111 5.05 18.38 -21.55
C SER A 111 4.25 17.49 -20.58
N ASN A 112 2.99 17.86 -20.31
CA ASN A 112 2.05 17.23 -19.37
C ASN A 112 2.30 17.47 -17.87
N VAL A 113 2.35 18.74 -17.47
CA VAL A 113 2.14 19.11 -16.06
C VAL A 113 0.75 19.72 -15.94
N THR A 114 -0.11 19.10 -15.14
CA THR A 114 -1.29 19.76 -14.60
C THR A 114 -1.20 19.63 -13.09
N ILE A 115 -1.42 20.76 -12.40
CA ILE A 115 -1.29 20.92 -10.95
C ILE A 115 -2.71 21.04 -10.41
N LYS A 116 -3.08 20.18 -9.45
CA LYS A 116 -4.33 20.29 -8.68
C LYS A 116 -3.99 20.46 -7.22
N ILE A 117 -3.66 21.68 -6.84
CA ILE A 117 -3.67 22.10 -5.44
C ILE A 117 -5.12 22.03 -4.99
N THR A 118 -5.45 21.21 -4.01
CA THR A 118 -6.65 21.42 -3.19
C THR A 118 -6.49 20.65 -1.88
N ASN A 119 -6.25 21.41 -0.81
CA ASN A 119 -6.57 21.10 0.59
C ASN A 119 -5.60 20.25 1.44
N TYR A 120 -4.39 19.88 1.00
CA TYR A 120 -3.45 19.14 1.87
C TYR A 120 -3.12 19.89 3.18
N GLY A 121 -2.88 21.20 3.10
CA GLY A 121 -2.65 22.04 4.29
C GLY A 121 -3.88 22.12 5.21
N GLU A 122 -5.08 22.11 4.63
CA GLU A 122 -6.33 22.09 5.40
C GLU A 122 -6.54 20.74 6.06
N ILE A 123 -6.27 19.63 5.37
CA ILE A 123 -6.33 18.27 5.90
C ILE A 123 -5.41 18.11 7.10
N LYS A 124 -4.13 18.53 7.00
CA LYS A 124 -3.19 18.47 8.13
C LYS A 124 -3.66 19.31 9.32
N ARG A 125 -4.17 20.51 9.06
CA ARG A 125 -4.75 21.37 10.11
C ARG A 125 -5.96 20.71 10.78
N THR A 126 -6.86 20.09 10.02
CA THR A 126 -8.03 19.39 10.55
C THR A 126 -7.61 18.15 11.36
N ILE A 127 -6.58 17.42 10.94
CA ILE A 127 -6.00 16.30 11.71
C ILE A 127 -5.42 16.78 13.04
N GLU A 128 -4.70 17.90 13.05
CA GLU A 128 -4.13 18.47 14.27
C GLU A 128 -5.23 18.95 15.24
N ASN A 129 -6.25 19.62 14.72
CA ASN A 129 -7.42 20.04 15.50
C ASN A 129 -8.19 18.84 16.08
N LEU A 130 -8.33 17.77 15.30
CA LEU A 130 -8.94 16.51 15.71
C LEU A 130 -8.13 15.83 16.81
N ARG A 131 -6.79 15.76 16.66
CA ARG A 131 -5.88 15.22 17.67
C ARG A 131 -5.97 15.99 18.98
N ASN A 132 -5.99 17.33 18.90
CA ASN A 132 -6.14 18.21 20.04
C ASN A 132 -7.51 18.04 20.72
N SER A 133 -8.59 17.94 19.93
CA SER A 133 -9.94 17.75 20.46
C SER A 133 -10.08 16.42 21.16
N ILE A 134 -9.57 15.32 20.58
CA ILE A 134 -9.53 14.01 21.23
C ILE A 134 -8.74 14.11 22.54
N SER A 135 -7.51 14.64 22.49
CA SER A 135 -6.60 14.70 23.65
C SER A 135 -7.13 15.54 24.81
N ASN A 136 -7.84 16.64 24.51
CA ASN A 136 -8.38 17.56 25.52
C ASN A 136 -9.81 17.21 25.96
N HIS A 137 -10.48 16.24 25.32
CA HIS A 137 -11.82 15.83 25.74
C HIS A 137 -11.74 15.10 27.09
N GLU A 138 -12.41 15.63 28.12
CA GLU A 138 -12.36 15.12 29.49
C GLU A 138 -13.23 13.87 29.67
N GLU A 139 -14.30 13.72 28.89
CA GLU A 139 -15.26 12.62 29.00
C GLU A 139 -14.86 11.33 28.27
N ILE A 140 -13.74 11.33 27.53
CA ILE A 140 -13.25 10.15 26.81
C ILE A 140 -12.33 9.36 27.74
N ASP A 141 -12.67 8.09 27.96
CA ASP A 141 -11.82 7.15 28.68
C ASP A 141 -10.42 7.04 28.03
N LEU A 142 -9.38 6.87 28.85
CA LEU A 142 -7.99 6.86 28.37
C LEU A 142 -7.73 5.79 27.30
N ASP A 143 -8.33 4.61 27.43
CA ASP A 143 -8.13 3.52 26.46
C ASP A 143 -8.78 3.87 25.11
N LYS A 144 -9.98 4.45 25.14
CA LYS A 144 -10.66 4.94 23.92
C LYS A 144 -9.95 6.13 23.30
N LYS A 145 -9.41 7.03 24.12
CA LYS A 145 -8.62 8.18 23.66
C LYS A 145 -7.40 7.70 22.89
N GLN A 146 -6.70 6.69 23.41
CA GLN A 146 -5.56 6.08 22.75
C GLN A 146 -5.94 5.40 21.41
N GLU A 147 -7.00 4.60 21.39
CA GLU A 147 -7.49 3.93 20.17
C GLU A 147 -7.90 4.93 19.07
N MET A 148 -8.54 6.04 19.47
CA MET A 148 -8.90 7.12 18.54
C MET A 148 -7.66 7.84 18.00
N LEU A 149 -6.64 8.09 18.83
CA LEU A 149 -5.39 8.72 18.39
C LEU A 149 -4.61 7.82 17.43
N GLU A 150 -4.58 6.51 17.66
CA GLU A 150 -3.98 5.54 16.73
C GLU A 150 -4.68 5.57 15.37
N CYS A 151 -6.01 5.64 15.35
CA CYS A 151 -6.74 5.81 14.10
C CYS A 151 -6.40 7.13 13.40
N VAL A 152 -6.21 8.23 14.14
CA VAL A 152 -5.78 9.52 13.59
C VAL A 152 -4.37 9.43 12.99
N ASP A 153 -3.43 8.77 13.67
CA ASP A 153 -2.06 8.54 13.18
C ASP A 153 -2.02 7.70 11.90
N GLU A 154 -2.84 6.65 11.83
CA GLU A 154 -2.97 5.83 10.62
C GLU A 154 -3.59 6.61 9.46
N ILE A 155 -4.59 7.46 9.73
CA ILE A 155 -5.20 8.35 8.73
C ILE A 155 -4.12 9.29 8.18
N GLU A 156 -3.34 9.92 9.05
CA GLU A 156 -2.26 10.82 8.69
C GLU A 156 -1.19 10.13 7.85
N THR A 157 -0.73 8.95 8.29
CA THR A 157 0.28 8.16 7.57
C THR A 157 -0.18 7.77 6.16
N ASN A 158 -1.45 7.39 6.01
CA ASN A 158 -2.01 7.06 4.71
C ASN A 158 -2.12 8.28 3.79
N ILE A 159 -2.53 9.44 4.33
CA ILE A 159 -2.63 10.69 3.57
C ILE A 159 -1.24 11.12 3.09
N ASP A 160 -0.22 11.02 3.94
CA ASP A 160 1.17 11.35 3.60
C ASP A 160 1.73 10.41 2.52
N ALA A 161 1.29 9.15 2.51
CA ALA A 161 1.59 8.17 1.48
C ALA A 161 0.73 8.34 0.20
N GLY A 162 -0.15 9.35 0.12
CA GLY A 162 -1.06 9.57 -1.00
C GLY A 162 -2.18 8.52 -1.14
N LYS A 163 -2.45 7.77 -0.07
CA LYS A 163 -3.50 6.73 0.01
C LYS A 163 -4.76 7.27 0.71
N LYS A 164 -5.91 6.66 0.41
CA LYS A 164 -7.18 6.97 1.08
C LYS A 164 -7.37 6.07 2.31
N PRO A 165 -7.41 6.60 3.54
CA PRO A 165 -7.51 5.80 4.76
C PRO A 165 -8.96 5.33 5.03
N LYS A 166 -9.51 4.45 4.20
CA LYS A 166 -10.92 4.02 4.34
C LYS A 166 -11.19 3.35 5.69
N TYR A 167 -10.37 2.39 6.08
CA TYR A 167 -10.61 1.57 7.28
C TYR A 167 -10.44 2.36 8.57
N SER A 168 -9.30 3.02 8.75
CA SER A 168 -9.01 3.84 9.94
C SER A 168 -9.99 5.02 10.06
N PHE A 169 -10.43 5.61 8.94
CA PHE A 169 -11.47 6.63 8.95
C PHE A 169 -12.84 6.08 9.37
N THR A 170 -13.26 4.92 8.85
CA THR A 170 -14.52 4.29 9.26
C THR A 170 -14.50 3.91 10.75
N ALA A 171 -13.40 3.33 11.24
CA ALA A 171 -13.22 3.03 12.66
C ALA A 171 -13.33 4.28 13.52
N LEU A 172 -12.60 5.34 13.16
CA LEU A 172 -12.66 6.62 13.85
C LEU A 172 -14.06 7.24 13.82
N SER A 173 -14.75 7.18 12.69
CA SER A 173 -16.12 7.70 12.56
C SER A 173 -17.12 6.96 13.44
N HIS A 174 -16.95 5.65 13.65
CA HIS A 174 -17.78 4.90 14.58
C HIS A 174 -17.51 5.30 16.04
N MET A 175 -16.23 5.48 16.40
CA MET A 175 -15.85 5.91 17.75
C MET A 175 -16.27 7.36 18.06
N ALA A 176 -16.13 8.25 17.08
CA ALA A 176 -16.49 9.66 17.20
C ALA A 176 -18.00 9.91 17.12
N GLY A 177 -18.81 8.91 16.73
CA GLY A 177 -20.26 9.04 16.54
C GLY A 177 -21.03 9.49 17.77
N SER A 178 -20.48 9.29 18.97
CA SER A 178 -21.06 9.76 20.24
C SER A 178 -20.46 11.06 20.78
N LEU A 179 -19.48 11.65 20.10
CA LEU A 179 -18.69 12.80 20.57
C LEU A 179 -18.89 13.97 19.61
N SER A 180 -19.75 14.93 19.95
CA SER A 180 -20.20 15.98 19.03
C SER A 180 -19.06 16.79 18.42
N GLU A 181 -18.06 17.17 19.23
CA GLU A 181 -16.92 17.98 18.77
C GLU A 181 -15.96 17.17 17.89
N VAL A 182 -15.63 15.94 18.32
CA VAL A 182 -14.76 15.04 17.54
C VAL A 182 -15.43 14.62 16.23
N GLY A 183 -16.73 14.33 16.27
CA GLY A 183 -17.54 13.96 15.10
C GLY A 183 -17.58 15.06 14.04
N LEU A 184 -17.64 16.34 14.44
CA LEU A 184 -17.56 17.47 13.50
C LEU A 184 -16.23 17.47 12.72
N PHE A 185 -15.11 17.28 13.40
CA PHE A 185 -13.80 17.20 12.76
C PHE A 185 -13.66 15.96 11.88
N VAL A 186 -14.21 14.82 12.28
CA VAL A 186 -14.22 13.60 11.45
C VAL A 186 -15.05 13.80 10.18
N ILE A 187 -16.21 14.46 10.26
CA ILE A 187 -17.03 14.78 9.09
C ILE A 187 -16.31 15.77 8.17
N GLU A 188 -15.72 16.83 8.72
CA GLU A 188 -14.93 17.82 7.96
C GLU A 188 -13.76 17.15 7.23
N LEU A 189 -13.00 16.32 7.95
CA LEU A 189 -11.91 15.53 7.39
C LEU A 189 -12.41 14.57 6.30
N GLY A 190 -13.57 13.95 6.50
CA GLY A 190 -14.22 13.08 5.52
C GLY A 190 -14.51 13.80 4.21
N LYS A 191 -15.05 15.02 4.27
CA LYS A 191 -15.28 15.84 3.08
C LYS A 191 -13.97 16.16 2.37
N LEU A 192 -12.94 16.57 3.10
CA LEU A 192 -11.64 16.92 2.51
C LEU A 192 -10.95 15.72 1.84
N ILE A 193 -11.15 14.50 2.32
CA ILE A 193 -10.51 13.28 1.81
C ILE A 193 -11.35 12.57 0.72
N PHE A 194 -12.68 12.56 0.88
CA PHE A 194 -13.57 11.68 0.11
C PHE A 194 -14.53 12.42 -0.84
N ASP A 195 -14.88 13.68 -0.61
CA ASP A 195 -15.70 14.42 -1.58
C ASP A 195 -14.87 14.75 -2.84
N LYS A 196 -15.44 14.38 -3.98
CA LYS A 196 -15.00 14.73 -5.34
C LYS A 196 -16.16 15.36 -6.08
#